data_AF-A0A942DDB9-F1
#
_entry.id   AF-A0A942DDB9-F1
#
_cell.length_a   1.000
_cell.length_b   1.000
_cell.length_c   1.000
_cell.angle_alpha   90.00
_cell.angle_beta   90.00
_cell.angle_gamma   90.00
#
_symmetry.space_group_name_H-M   'P 1'
#
loop_
_entity.id
_entity.type
_entity.pdbx_description
1 polymer ?
#
loop_
_entity_poly.entity_id
_entity_poly.type
_entity_poly.pdbx_seq_one_letter_code
_entity_poly.pdbx_strand_id
1 'polypeptide(L)'
;MGETLRQCPHCAELVLPDAIICRFCDRGISYERFKNCPHCAEMIWTNATYCRYCKSTVGAAIEWTPAATDRKTLFDQIKAGTGMHLDDEAIDKIFERLMRRAK
;
A
#
# COMPACT_ATOMS: atom_id res chain seq x y z
N MET A 1 5.11 -23.15 29.46
CA MET A 1 5.51 -21.73 29.25
C MET A 1 4.21 -21.00 28.93
N GLY A 2 3.73 -20.15 29.84
CA GLY A 2 2.46 -19.45 29.65
C GLY A 2 2.63 -18.35 28.62
N GLU A 3 1.90 -18.45 27.52
CA GLU A 3 1.83 -17.40 26.51
C GLU A 3 1.22 -16.16 27.17
N THR A 4 1.99 -15.08 27.30
CA THR A 4 1.50 -13.82 27.87
C THR A 4 0.57 -13.17 26.86
N LEU A 5 -0.73 -13.36 27.06
CA LEU A 5 -1.77 -12.70 26.28
C LEU A 5 -1.69 -11.19 26.50
N ARG A 6 -1.96 -10.43 25.44
CA ARG A 6 -2.05 -8.96 25.48
C ARG A 6 -3.48 -8.51 25.24
N GLN A 7 -3.84 -7.32 25.71
CA GLN A 7 -5.15 -6.74 25.41
C GLN A 7 -5.14 -6.08 24.02
N CYS A 8 -6.24 -6.27 23.31
CA CYS A 8 -6.53 -5.56 22.07
C CYS A 8 -6.78 -4.07 22.38
N PRO A 9 -6.07 -3.13 21.73
CA PRO A 9 -6.25 -1.69 21.97
C PRO A 9 -7.62 -1.15 21.55
N HIS A 10 -8.41 -1.92 20.79
CA HIS A 10 -9.66 -1.47 20.20
C HIS A 10 -10.92 -2.02 20.88
N CYS A 11 -10.84 -3.18 21.52
CA CYS A 11 -11.98 -3.83 22.16
C CYS A 11 -11.65 -4.43 23.54
N ALA A 12 -10.43 -4.22 24.05
CA ALA A 12 -9.94 -4.72 25.33
C ALA A 12 -9.87 -6.25 25.50
N GLU A 13 -10.30 -7.03 24.51
CA GLU A 13 -10.23 -8.49 24.54
C GLU A 13 -8.79 -9.02 24.56
N LEU A 14 -8.60 -10.18 25.18
CA LEU A 14 -7.30 -10.85 25.25
C LEU A 14 -6.97 -11.55 23.92
N VAL A 15 -5.82 -11.20 23.35
CA VAL A 15 -5.32 -11.75 22.09
C VAL A 15 -3.91 -12.29 22.26
N LEU A 16 -3.51 -13.18 21.35
CA LEU A 16 -2.13 -13.68 21.30
C LEU A 16 -1.16 -12.51 21.10
N PRO A 17 0.05 -12.57 21.69
CA PRO A 17 1.05 -11.51 21.55
C PRO A 17 1.41 -11.23 20.09
N ASP A 18 1.47 -12.27 19.25
CA ASP A 18 1.78 -12.21 17.81
C ASP A 18 0.55 -12.03 16.91
N ALA A 19 -0.63 -11.79 17.49
CA ALA A 19 -1.83 -11.58 16.70
C ALA A 19 -1.70 -10.30 15.86
N ILE A 20 -1.94 -10.42 14.55
CA ILE A 20 -1.91 -9.29 13.60
C ILE A 20 -3.27 -8.60 13.54
N ILE A 21 -4.35 -9.39 13.62
CA ILE A 21 -5.75 -8.96 13.61
C ILE A 21 -6.42 -9.50 14.87
N CYS A 22 -7.25 -8.68 15.52
CA CYS A 22 -8.08 -9.12 16.63
C CYS A 22 -9.23 -9.99 16.13
N ARG A 23 -9.33 -11.25 16.59
CA ARG A 23 -10.41 -12.18 16.23
C ARG A 23 -11.81 -11.75 16.71
N PHE A 24 -11.89 -10.77 17.61
CA PHE A 24 -13.14 -10.36 18.26
C PHE A 24 -13.74 -9.10 17.64
N CYS A 25 -12.91 -8.18 17.13
CA CYS A 25 -13.37 -6.93 16.53
C CYS A 25 -12.85 -6.70 15.10
N ASP A 26 -12.14 -7.67 14.54
CA ASP A 26 -11.56 -7.67 13.18
C ASP A 26 -10.67 -6.46 12.85
N ARG A 27 -10.24 -5.73 13.87
CA ARG A 27 -9.32 -4.59 13.73
C ARG A 27 -7.86 -5.07 13.77
N GLY A 28 -7.04 -4.47 12.91
CA GLY A 28 -5.59 -4.60 12.92
C GLY A 28 -5.01 -4.11 14.25
N ILE A 29 -4.08 -4.88 14.81
CA ILE A 29 -3.46 -4.59 16.12
C ILE A 29 -1.93 -4.50 16.04
N SER A 30 -1.35 -4.81 14.86
CA SER A 30 0.06 -4.64 14.55
C SER A 30 0.30 -3.31 13.82
N TYR A 31 0.98 -2.37 14.48
CA TYR A 31 1.36 -1.08 13.90
C TYR A 31 2.41 -1.19 12.78
N GLU A 32 3.11 -2.33 12.67
CA GLU A 32 4.07 -2.56 11.59
C GLU A 32 3.36 -2.88 10.28
N ARG A 33 2.22 -3.58 10.36
CA ARG A 33 1.47 -4.06 9.19
C ARG A 33 0.29 -3.17 8.79
N PHE A 34 -0.16 -2.32 9.71
CA PHE A 34 -1.28 -1.41 9.47
C PHE A 34 -0.92 0.04 9.74
N LYS A 35 -1.49 0.93 8.93
CA LYS A 35 -1.45 2.39 9.09
C LYS A 35 -2.86 2.96 8.97
N ASN A 36 -3.07 4.17 9.45
CA ASN A 36 -4.33 4.87 9.21
C ASN A 36 -4.34 5.46 7.79
N CYS A 37 -5.48 5.36 7.13
CA CYS A 37 -5.74 6.02 5.86
C CYS A 37 -5.65 7.54 6.03
N PRO A 38 -4.86 8.26 5.22
CA PRO A 38 -4.74 9.72 5.33
C PRO A 38 -6.05 10.47 4.98
N HIS A 39 -7.00 9.82 4.30
CA HIS A 39 -8.23 10.48 3.83
C HIS A 39 -9.43 10.25 4.77
N CYS A 40 -9.54 9.06 5.37
CA CYS A 40 -10.71 8.70 6.19
C CYS A 40 -10.35 8.15 7.57
N ALA A 41 -9.07 8.16 7.95
CA ALA A 41 -8.54 7.62 9.20
C ALA A 41 -8.77 6.12 9.45
N GLU A 42 -9.46 5.42 8.55
CA GLU A 42 -9.66 3.96 8.65
C GLU A 42 -8.36 3.19 8.55
N MET A 43 -8.28 2.08 9.26
CA MET A 43 -7.08 1.28 9.32
C MET A 43 -6.92 0.41 8.06
N ILE A 44 -5.79 0.57 7.40
CA ILE A 44 -5.43 -0.09 6.14
C ILE A 44 -4.05 -0.72 6.25
N TRP A 45 -3.72 -1.64 5.35
CA TRP A 45 -2.37 -2.23 5.29
C TRP A 45 -1.31 -1.15 5.00
N THR A 46 -0.12 -1.29 5.57
CA THR A 46 0.98 -0.33 5.34
C THR A 46 1.32 -0.22 3.84
N ASN A 47 1.27 -1.34 3.13
CA ASN A 47 1.51 -1.45 1.68
C ASN A 47 0.24 -1.26 0.84
N ALA A 48 -0.89 -0.85 1.44
CA ALA A 48 -2.08 -0.56 0.66
C ALA A 48 -1.81 0.62 -0.28
N THR A 49 -2.08 0.44 -1.56
CA THR A 49 -2.12 1.51 -2.57
C THR A 49 -3.50 2.16 -2.63
N TYR A 50 -4.53 1.43 -2.17
CA TYR A 50 -5.92 1.83 -2.23
C TYR A 50 -6.65 1.55 -0.91
N CYS A 51 -7.47 2.50 -0.45
CA CYS A 51 -8.30 2.33 0.74
C CYS A 51 -9.64 1.67 0.39
N ARG A 52 -9.90 0.48 0.96
CA ARG A 52 -11.17 -0.24 0.78
C ARG A 52 -12.41 0.47 1.35
N TYR A 53 -12.22 1.42 2.27
CA TYR A 53 -13.31 2.09 2.98
C TYR A 53 -13.73 3.37 2.26
N CYS A 54 -12.81 4.32 2.08
CA CYS A 54 -13.11 5.59 1.43
C CYS A 54 -12.85 5.62 -0.07
N LYS A 55 -12.31 4.53 -0.64
CA LYS A 55 -12.02 4.40 -2.07
C LYS A 55 -10.95 5.36 -2.60
N SER A 56 -10.19 5.99 -1.71
CA SER A 56 -9.09 6.89 -2.08
C SER A 56 -7.78 6.11 -2.26
N THR A 57 -6.93 6.61 -3.16
CA THR A 57 -5.55 6.14 -3.33
C THR A 57 -4.69 6.65 -2.16
N VAL A 58 -3.94 5.73 -1.54
CA VAL A 58 -3.17 5.94 -0.29
C VAL A 58 -1.71 5.49 -0.40
N GLY A 59 -1.34 4.89 -1.53
CA GLY A 59 0.06 4.57 -1.86
C GLY A 59 0.80 5.83 -2.28
N ALA A 60 2.00 6.02 -1.71
CA ALA A 60 2.92 7.04 -2.17
C ALA A 60 3.21 6.82 -3.67
N ALA A 61 3.19 7.92 -4.42
CA ALA A 61 3.71 7.98 -5.76
C ALA A 61 5.06 7.24 -5.78
N ILE A 62 5.24 6.33 -6.74
CA ILE A 62 6.55 5.78 -7.05
C ILE A 62 7.51 6.97 -7.10
N GLU A 63 8.50 7.01 -6.20
CA GLU A 63 9.61 7.95 -6.35
C GLU A 63 10.24 7.63 -7.69
N TRP A 64 9.91 8.47 -8.66
CA TRP A 64 10.27 8.28 -10.06
C TRP A 64 11.76 8.54 -10.16
N THR A 65 12.56 7.49 -9.95
CA THR A 65 14.00 7.61 -10.15
C THR A 65 14.22 7.82 -11.66
N PRO A 66 14.98 8.85 -12.09
CA PRO A 66 15.31 9.05 -13.50
C PRO A 66 16.18 7.93 -14.09
N ALA A 67 16.44 6.85 -13.35
CA ALA A 67 17.13 5.66 -13.82
C ALA A 67 16.29 4.80 -14.79
N ALA A 68 14.99 5.08 -14.97
CA ALA A 68 14.17 4.47 -16.01
C ALA A 68 14.45 5.10 -17.39
N THR A 69 15.68 4.94 -17.89
CA THR A 69 16.10 5.38 -19.25
C THR A 69 15.51 4.54 -20.37
N ASP A 70 14.80 3.45 -20.06
CA ASP A 70 14.27 2.48 -21.02
C ASP A 70 12.79 2.14 -20.74
N ARG A 71 12.01 1.95 -21.83
CA ARG A 71 10.57 1.62 -21.83
C ARG A 71 10.24 0.41 -20.96
N LYS A 72 11.10 -0.61 -20.97
CA LYS A 72 10.92 -1.87 -20.24
C LYS A 72 11.05 -1.64 -18.74
N THR A 73 12.09 -0.93 -18.31
CA THR A 73 12.26 -0.55 -16.90
C THR A 73 11.07 0.28 -16.40
N LEU A 74 10.53 1.19 -17.22
CA LEU A 74 9.32 1.93 -16.87
C LEU A 74 8.11 1.02 -16.70
N PHE A 75 7.90 0.08 -17.63
CA PHE A 75 6.80 -0.87 -17.55
C PHE A 75 6.90 -1.78 -16.31
N ASP A 76 8.09 -2.32 -16.03
CA ASP A 76 8.34 -3.16 -14.86
C ASP A 76 8.11 -2.37 -13.54
N GLN A 77 8.53 -1.11 -13.48
CA GLN A 77 8.30 -0.25 -12.30
C GLN A 77 6.81 0.07 -12.09
N ILE A 78 6.08 0.42 -13.15
CA ILE A 78 4.64 0.73 -13.04
C ILE A 78 3.86 -0.52 -12.63
N LYS A 79 4.16 -1.67 -13.26
CA LYS A 79 3.56 -2.97 -12.92
C LYS A 79 3.84 -3.32 -11.45
N ALA A 80 5.07 -3.15 -10.99
CA ALA A 80 5.46 -3.45 -9.61
C ALA A 80 4.85 -2.49 -8.57
N GLY A 81 4.72 -1.20 -8.88
CA GLY A 81 4.28 -0.17 -7.91
C GLY A 81 2.78 0.10 -7.87
N THR A 82 2.05 -0.13 -8.97
CA THR A 82 0.60 0.17 -9.02
C THR A 82 -0.30 -1.07 -8.99
N GLY A 83 0.24 -2.25 -9.33
CA GLY A 83 -0.55 -3.48 -9.48
C GLY A 83 -1.59 -3.41 -10.61
N MET A 84 -1.54 -2.36 -11.44
CA MET A 84 -2.42 -2.17 -12.59
C MET A 84 -1.76 -2.73 -13.85
N HIS A 85 -2.49 -3.54 -14.61
CA HIS A 85 -2.08 -3.97 -15.95
C HIS A 85 -2.46 -2.85 -16.93
N LEU A 86 -1.50 -2.00 -17.29
CA LEU A 86 -1.66 -1.02 -18.37
C LEU A 86 -1.37 -1.70 -19.72
N ASP A 87 -2.17 -1.42 -20.73
CA ASP A 87 -1.92 -1.88 -22.09
C ASP A 87 -0.76 -1.11 -22.74
N ASP A 88 -0.10 -1.73 -23.73
CA ASP A 88 1.10 -1.20 -24.40
C ASP A 88 0.94 0.26 -24.87
N GLU A 89 -0.24 0.65 -25.37
CA GLU A 89 -0.53 2.00 -25.83
C GLU A 89 -0.51 3.04 -24.69
N ALA A 90 -1.00 2.67 -23.51
CA ALA A 90 -1.00 3.56 -22.35
C ALA A 90 0.42 3.81 -21.84
N ILE A 91 1.27 2.79 -21.88
CA ILE A 91 2.68 2.88 -21.49
C ILE A 91 3.45 3.77 -22.45
N ASP A 92 3.21 3.64 -23.76
CA ASP A 92 3.86 4.48 -24.77
C ASP A 92 3.49 5.96 -24.61
N LYS A 93 2.21 6.27 -24.34
CA LYS A 93 1.78 7.66 -24.07
C LYS A 93 2.40 8.25 -22.81
N ILE A 94 2.59 7.44 -21.77
CA ILE A 94 3.27 7.86 -20.53
C ILE A 94 4.74 8.13 -20.84
N PHE A 95 5.43 7.19 -21.51
CA PHE A 95 6.83 7.30 -21.88
C PHE A 95 7.11 8.53 -22.75
N GLU A 96 6.31 8.77 -23.79
CA GLU A 96 6.46 9.97 -24.64
C GLU A 96 6.29 11.27 -23.85
N ARG A 97 5.31 11.35 -22.95
CA ARG A 97 5.08 12.55 -22.12
C ARG A 97 6.25 12.86 -21.20
N LEU A 98 6.90 11.81 -20.67
CA LEU A 98 8.07 11.95 -19.81
C LEU A 98 9.29 12.42 -20.59
N MET A 99 9.57 11.81 -21.74
CA MET A 99 10.69 12.21 -22.61
C MET A 99 10.54 13.62 -23.17
N ARG A 100 9.31 14.11 -23.39
CA ARG A 100 9.05 15.51 -23.77
C ARG A 100 9.29 16.51 -22.63
N ARG A 101 9.22 16.09 -21.37
CA ARG A 101 9.49 16.94 -20.19
C ARG A 101 10.98 17.01 -19.81
N ALA A 102 11.81 16.14 -20.38
CA ALA A 102 13.26 16.09 -20.17
C ALA A 102 14.06 16.94 -21.19
N LYS A 103 13.38 17.73 -22.01
CA LYS A 103 13.93 18.68 -22.98
C LYS A 103 13.60 20.10 -22.55
#